data_AF-A0A3B8LAX1-F1
#
_entry.id   AF-A0A3B8LAX1-F1
#
_cell.length_a   1.000
_cell.length_b   1.000
_cell.length_c   1.000
_cell.angle_alpha   90.00
_cell.angle_beta   90.00
_cell.angle_gamma   90.00
#
_symmetry.space_group_name_H-M   'P 1'
#
loop_
_entity.id
_entity.type
_entity.pdbx_description
1 polymer ?
#
loop_
_entity_poly.entity_id
_entity_poly.type
_entity_poly.pdbx_seq_one_letter_code
_entity_poly.pdbx_strand_id
1 'polypeptide(L)' 'MATLQIDKLLETVVREGVSDLHLTTMQPPVVRLDGRMVQLETKTLDAEDMVGLMKSITP' A
#
# COMPACT_ATOMS: atom_id res chain seq x y z
N MET A 1 0.00 8.05 -15.90
CA MET A 1 0.65 7.32 -14.79
C MET A 1 -0.37 6.34 -14.23
N ALA A 2 0.02 5.12 -13.86
CA ALA A 2 -0.92 4.15 -13.31
C ALA A 2 -1.40 4.62 -11.92
N THR A 3 -2.71 4.72 -11.75
CA THR A 3 -3.33 5.08 -10.47
C THR A 3 -3.35 3.87 -9.56
N LEU A 4 -2.78 4.00 -8.35
CA LEU A 4 -2.83 2.96 -7.35
C LEU A 4 -4.16 3.04 -6.59
N GLN A 5 -4.81 1.91 -6.37
CA GLN A 5 -6.10 1.83 -5.67
C GLN A 5 -5.91 1.17 -4.31
N ILE A 6 -6.39 1.81 -3.24
CA ILE A 6 -6.25 1.28 -1.88
C ILE A 6 -6.93 -0.09 -1.73
N ASP A 7 -8.07 -0.31 -2.38
CA ASP A 7 -8.81 -1.57 -2.35
C ASP A 7 -7.96 -2.74 -2.86
N LYS A 8 -7.11 -2.51 -3.87
CA LYS A 8 -6.23 -3.55 -4.43
C LYS A 8 -5.07 -3.89 -3.51
N LEU A 9 -4.56 -2.90 -2.77
CA LEU A 9 -3.56 -3.14 -1.72
C LEU A 9 -4.17 -3.93 -0.57
N LEU A 10 -5.37 -3.55 -0.11
CA LEU A 10 -6.08 -4.24 0.96
C LEU A 10 -6.53 -5.66 0.57
N GLU A 11 -6.95 -5.86 -0.69
CA GLU A 11 -7.23 -7.19 -1.23
C GLU A 11 -6.00 -8.09 -1.15
N THR A 12 -4.82 -7.55 -1.49
CA THR A 12 -3.55 -8.27 -1.34
C THR A 12 -3.26 -8.58 0.13
N VAL A 13 -3.53 -7.64 1.04
CA VAL A 13 -3.32 -7.87 2.47
C VAL A 13 -4.15 -9.06 2.97
N VAL A 14 -5.42 -9.10 2.60
CA VAL A 14 -6.34 -10.18 2.99
C VAL A 14 -5.96 -11.50 2.32
N ARG A 15 -5.68 -11.48 1.02
CA ARG A 15 -5.35 -12.69 0.24
C ARG A 15 -4.07 -13.35 0.74
N GLU A 16 -3.03 -12.56 1.00
CA GLU A 16 -1.72 -13.06 1.45
C GLU A 16 -1.67 -13.24 2.98
N GLY A 17 -2.73 -12.89 3.72
CA GLY A 17 -2.81 -13.07 5.17
C GLY A 17 -1.76 -12.25 5.95
N VAL A 18 -1.31 -11.12 5.41
CA VAL A 18 -0.32 -10.26 6.07
C VAL A 18 -0.97 -9.41 7.16
N SER A 19 -0.22 -9.13 8.22
CA SER A 19 -0.74 -8.40 9.38
C SER A 19 -0.84 -6.90 9.18
N ASP A 20 0.11 -6.32 8.44
CA ASP A 20 0.28 -4.88 8.32
C ASP A 20 0.56 -4.46 6.88
N LEU A 21 -0.07 -3.35 6.47
CA LEU A 21 0.25 -2.60 5.25
C LEU A 21 0.86 -1.25 5.66
N HIS A 22 2.08 -1.01 5.21
CA HIS A 22 2.84 0.20 5.46
C HIS A 22 2.87 1.06 4.19
N LEU A 23 2.40 2.30 4.32
CA LEU A 23 2.41 3.31 3.26
C LEU A 23 3.26 4.48 3.71
N THR A 24 4.25 4.86 2.90
CA THR A 24 5.04 6.07 3.10
C THR A 24 5.54 6.58 1.76
N THR A 25 5.78 7.89 1.66
CA THR A 25 6.27 8.50 0.44
C THR A 25 7.72 8.10 0.17
N MET A 26 8.14 8.24 -1.09
CA MET A 26 9.49 7.91 -1.57
C MET A 26 9.86 6.42 -1.52
N GLN A 27 8.90 5.52 -1.28
CA GLN A 27 9.06 4.09 -1.53
C GLN A 27 7.74 3.45 -1.99
N PRO A 28 7.78 2.23 -2.56
CA PRO A 28 6.57 1.43 -2.78
C PRO A 28 5.91 1.05 -1.44
N PRO A 29 4.61 0.70 -1.43
CA PRO A 29 3.94 0.06 -0.31
C PRO A 29 4.73 -1.16 0.19
N VAL A 30 4.72 -1.37 1.50
CA VAL A 30 5.41 -2.48 2.16
C VAL A 30 4.41 -3.27 2.97
N VAL A 31 4.48 -4.59 2.91
CA VAL A 31 3.68 -5.47 3.77
C VAL A 31 4.57 -6.17 4.79
N ARG A 32 3.98 -6.55 5.92
CA ARG A 32 4.63 -7.44 6.90
C ARG A 32 4.17 -8.87 6.67
N LEU A 33 4.99 -9.65 5.96
CA LEU A 33 4.76 -11.06 5.68
C LEU A 33 5.70 -11.90 6.55
N ASP A 34 5.14 -12.79 7.39
CA ASP A 34 5.90 -13.67 8.29
C ASP A 34 6.96 -12.94 9.14
N GLY A 35 6.61 -11.74 9.63
CA GLY A 35 7.48 -10.90 10.44
C GLY A 35 8.57 -10.14 9.67
N ARG A 36 8.59 -10.22 8.34
CA ARG A 36 9.54 -9.50 7.47
C ARG A 36 8.85 -8.41 6.67
N MET A 37 9.57 -7.31 6.46
CA MET A 37 9.11 -6.21 5.61
C MET A 37 9.40 -6.53 4.14
N VAL A 38 8.35 -6.61 3.32
CA VAL A 38 8.43 -6.94 1.89
C VAL A 38 7.82 -5.81 1.07
N GLN A 39 8.60 -5.23 0.16
CA GLN A 39 8.11 -4.22 -0.78
C GLN A 39 7.22 -4.86 -1.84
N LEU A 40 6.07 -4.24 -2.13
CA LEU A 40 5.21 -4.65 -3.24
C LEU A 40 5.75 -4.13 -4.56
N GLU A 41 5.59 -4.91 -5.63
CA GLU A 41 6.00 -4.54 -7.00
C GLU A 41 5.03 -3.52 -7.61
N THR A 42 5.12 -2.29 -7.12
CA THR A 42 4.29 -1.16 -7.56
C THR A 42 5.14 0.10 -7.68
N LYS A 43 4.53 1.21 -8.08
CA LYS A 43 5.25 2.49 -8.14
C LYS A 43 5.66 2.96 -6.75
N THR A 44 6.73 3.76 -6.72
CA THR A 44 7.07 4.59 -5.57
C THR A 44 5.96 5.60 -5.32
N LEU A 45 5.49 5.71 -4.07
CA LEU A 45 4.44 6.66 -3.69
C LEU A 45 5.00 8.07 -3.58
N ASP A 46 4.27 9.04 -4.16
CA ASP A 46 4.47 10.46 -3.89
C ASP A 46 3.41 11.01 -2.92
N ALA A 47 3.43 12.33 -2.70
CA ALA A 47 2.50 12.98 -1.79
C ALA A 47 1.05 13.00 -2.32
N GLU A 48 0.85 13.10 -3.63
CA GLU A 48 -0.48 13.10 -4.25
C GLU A 48 -1.12 11.73 -4.12
N ASP A 49 -0.34 10.68 -4.37
CA ASP A 49 -0.74 9.29 -4.15
C ASP A 49 -1.17 9.04 -2.71
N MET A 50 -0.37 9.48 -1.75
CA MET A 50 -0.68 9.25 -0.34
C MET A 50 -2.01 9.91 0.05
N VAL A 51 -2.23 11.15 -0.38
CA VAL A 51 -3.49 11.86 -0.13
C VAL A 51 -4.65 11.14 -0.81
N GLY A 52 -4.48 10.68 -2.05
CA GLY A 52 -5.50 9.92 -2.78
C GLY A 52 -5.88 8.63 -2.07
N LEU A 53 -4.89 7.84 -1.64
CA LEU A 53 -5.09 6.58 -0.93
C LEU A 53 -5.81 6.79 0.42
N MET A 54 -5.42 7.82 1.19
CA MET A 54 -6.06 8.10 2.48
C MET A 54 -7.51 8.54 2.29
N LYS A 55 -7.79 9.46 1.36
CA LYS A 55 -9.16 9.92 1.05
C LYS A 55 -10.11 8.79 0.66
N SER A 56 -9.61 7.69 0.13
CA SER A 56 -10.44 6.53 -0.22
C SER A 56 -10.92 5.73 0.99
N ILE A 57 -10.29 5.86 2.16
CA ILE A 57 -10.61 5.08 3.38
C ILE A 57 -10.95 5.95 4.59
N THR A 58 -10.63 7.26 4.56
CA THR A 58 -10.94 8.20 5.63
C THR A 58 -12.16 9.05 5.25
N PRO A 59 -13.20 9.14 6.11
CA PRO A 59 -14.38 9.98 5.89
C PRO A 59 -14.07 11.47 5.67
#